data_AF-A0A3R9VMZ8-F1
#
_entry.id   AF-A0A3R9VMZ8-F1
#
_cell.length_a   1.000
_cell.length_b   1.000
_cell.length_c   1.000
_cell.angle_alpha   90.00
_cell.angle_beta   90.00
_cell.angle_gamma   90.00
#
_symmetry.space_group_name_H-M   'P 1'
#
loop_
_entity.id
_entity.type
_entity.pdbx_description
1 polymer ?
#
loop_
_entity_poly.entity_id
_entity_poly.type
_entity_poly.pdbx_seq_one_letter_code
_entity_poly.pdbx_strand_id
1 'polypeptide(L)'
;MTSASTKLLSNLRAASTHLRATDADELANTVDDLLTPNGWRNLRTAVEADAMGRQLTEMADLKKRLAQFGTQKGYSPFSGGDSFSISIGKVAHDRYKRKWAKSDSSSTTDVIDAMTAFITGEFSPADYPRRAKGTGAATYINLRMTDEFKQLFDDAAKLREAELGYVTTIGHVVKAYLAEKYDKPAE
;
A
#
# COMPACT_ATOMS: atom_id res chain seq x y z
N MET A 1 24.35 -0.80 29.89
CA MET A 1 22.89 -0.66 30.11
C MET A 1 22.65 0.68 30.79
N THR A 2 21.75 1.51 30.26
CA THR A 2 21.48 2.86 30.78
C THR A 2 20.63 2.78 32.06
N SER A 3 20.80 3.75 32.97
CA SER A 3 20.04 3.86 34.24
C SER A 3 18.51 3.75 34.06
N ALA A 4 17.99 4.22 32.92
CA ALA A 4 16.58 4.13 32.55
C ALA A 4 16.08 2.68 32.36
N SER A 5 16.88 1.79 31.76
CA SER A 5 16.52 0.38 31.58
C SER A 5 16.44 -0.37 32.90
N THR A 6 17.30 -0.03 33.86
CA THR A 6 17.29 -0.63 35.21
C THR A 6 16.04 -0.23 35.99
N LYS A 7 15.61 1.03 35.88
CA LYS A 7 14.39 1.53 36.53
C LYS A 7 13.12 0.87 35.96
N LEU A 8 13.05 0.70 34.63
CA LEU A 8 11.94 0.01 33.98
C LEU A 8 11.80 -1.44 34.45
N LEU A 9 12.92 -2.18 34.48
CA LEU A 9 12.96 -3.57 34.98
C LEU A 9 12.47 -3.67 36.44
N SER A 10 12.92 -2.74 37.29
CA SER A 10 12.48 -2.68 38.69
C SER A 10 10.97 -2.43 38.79
N ASN A 11 10.43 -1.51 37.98
CA ASN A 11 9.01 -1.18 37.98
C ASN A 11 8.15 -2.36 37.51
N LEU A 12 8.58 -3.07 36.46
CA LEU A 12 7.86 -4.25 35.94
C LEU A 12 7.83 -5.40 36.95
N ARG A 13 8.94 -5.64 37.67
CA ARG A 13 8.97 -6.63 38.76
C ARG A 13 8.04 -6.27 39.92
N ALA A 14 8.02 -4.99 40.29
CA ALA A 14 7.11 -4.49 41.32
C ALA A 14 5.64 -4.62 40.88
N ALA A 15 5.35 -4.34 39.62
CA ALA A 15 4.02 -4.53 39.03
C ALA A 15 3.59 -6.00 39.04
N SER A 16 4.45 -6.94 38.62
CA SER A 16 4.17 -8.38 38.69
C SER A 16 3.85 -8.83 40.12
N THR A 17 4.65 -8.38 41.10
CA THR A 17 4.41 -8.66 42.53
C THR A 17 3.07 -8.11 43.01
N HIS A 18 2.70 -6.90 42.58
CA HIS A 18 1.42 -6.30 42.95
C HIS A 18 0.24 -7.04 42.32
N LEU A 19 0.34 -7.45 41.06
CA LEU A 19 -0.70 -8.20 40.36
C LEU A 19 -1.01 -9.54 41.03
N ARG A 20 0.02 -10.25 41.53
CA ARG A 20 -0.17 -11.45 42.36
C ARG A 20 -0.88 -11.17 43.68
N ALA A 21 -0.59 -10.03 44.30
CA ALA A 21 -1.24 -9.62 45.55
C ALA A 21 -2.72 -9.25 45.37
N THR A 22 -3.16 -9.00 44.14
CA THR A 22 -4.54 -8.67 43.77
C THR A 22 -5.26 -9.80 43.03
N ASP A 23 -4.77 -11.05 43.14
CA ASP A 23 -5.32 -12.24 42.46
C ASP A 23 -5.41 -12.12 40.92
N ALA A 24 -4.53 -11.32 40.31
CA ALA A 24 -4.42 -11.14 38.87
C ALA A 24 -3.28 -12.00 38.28
N ASP A 25 -3.29 -13.30 38.57
CA ASP A 25 -2.18 -14.22 38.27
C ASP A 25 -1.86 -14.32 36.77
N GLU A 26 -2.86 -14.27 35.90
CA GLU A 26 -2.67 -14.31 34.45
C GLU A 26 -1.88 -13.10 33.93
N LEU A 27 -2.19 -11.91 34.46
CA LEU A 27 -1.46 -10.67 34.16
C LEU A 27 -0.05 -10.70 34.74
N ALA A 28 0.11 -11.20 35.97
CA ALA A 28 1.43 -11.34 36.59
C ALA A 28 2.33 -12.29 35.79
N ASN A 29 1.80 -13.43 35.34
CA ASN A 29 2.54 -14.39 34.52
C ASN A 29 2.94 -13.77 33.18
N THR A 30 2.06 -12.99 32.55
CA THR A 30 2.39 -12.26 31.32
C THR A 30 3.53 -11.27 31.53
N VAL A 31 3.53 -10.52 32.64
CA VAL A 31 4.63 -9.60 32.97
C VAL A 31 5.93 -10.36 33.21
N ASP A 32 5.88 -11.52 33.86
CA ASP A 32 7.06 -12.36 34.08
C ASP A 32 7.62 -12.96 32.78
N ASP A 33 6.74 -13.36 31.85
CA ASP A 33 7.14 -13.82 30.53
C ASP A 33 7.86 -12.71 29.75
N LEU A 34 7.40 -11.45 29.87
CA LEU A 34 8.08 -10.28 29.29
C LEU A 34 9.44 -9.99 29.92
N LEU A 35 9.62 -10.34 31.20
CA LEU A 35 10.86 -10.16 31.95
C LEU A 35 11.91 -11.23 31.61
N THR A 36 11.56 -12.30 30.88
CA THR A 36 12.54 -13.28 30.39
C THR A 36 13.52 -12.64 29.39
N PRO A 37 14.73 -13.21 29.19
CA PRO A 37 15.74 -12.63 28.30
C PRO A 37 15.27 -12.36 26.87
N ASN A 38 14.27 -13.10 26.38
CA ASN A 38 13.69 -12.95 25.05
C ASN A 38 12.23 -12.48 25.04
N GLY A 39 11.62 -12.22 26.20
CA GLY A 39 10.19 -11.92 26.33
C GLY A 39 9.75 -10.73 25.48
N TRP A 40 10.48 -9.62 25.57
CA TRP A 40 10.25 -8.42 24.74
C TRP A 40 10.39 -8.68 23.23
N ARG A 41 11.36 -9.50 22.84
CA ARG A 41 11.56 -9.84 21.43
C ARG A 41 10.40 -10.69 20.91
N ASN A 42 9.97 -11.67 21.70
CA ASN A 42 8.86 -12.55 21.36
C ASN A 42 7.54 -11.77 21.27
N LEU A 43 7.27 -10.87 22.22
CA LEU A 43 6.10 -9.98 22.17
C LEU A 43 6.11 -9.14 20.88
N ARG A 44 7.26 -8.52 20.57
CA ARG A 44 7.38 -7.70 19.36
C ARG A 44 7.11 -8.52 18.09
N THR A 45 7.70 -9.71 17.97
CA THR A 45 7.47 -10.60 16.84
C THR A 45 6.01 -11.03 16.74
N ALA A 46 5.35 -11.33 17.86
CA ALA A 46 3.93 -11.69 17.87
C ALA A 46 3.03 -10.52 17.41
N VAL A 47 3.32 -9.30 17.88
CA VAL A 47 2.60 -8.08 17.46
C VAL A 47 2.81 -7.80 15.97
N GLU A 48 4.04 -7.94 15.47
CA GLU A 48 4.36 -7.78 14.04
C GLU A 48 3.64 -8.85 13.19
N ALA A 49 3.60 -10.11 13.64
CA ALA A 49 2.90 -11.20 12.96
C ALA A 49 1.38 -10.99 12.92
N ASP A 50 0.78 -10.53 14.02
CA ASP A 50 -0.65 -10.20 14.08
C ASP A 50 -1.00 -9.01 13.17
N ALA A 51 -0.16 -7.97 13.15
CA ALA A 51 -0.32 -6.85 12.23
C ALA A 51 -0.25 -7.29 10.77
N MET A 52 0.68 -8.17 10.41
CA MET A 52 0.75 -8.76 9.07
C MET A 52 -0.48 -9.61 8.75
N GLY A 53 -0.98 -10.40 9.71
CA GLY A 53 -2.20 -11.20 9.53
C GLY A 53 -3.43 -10.35 9.24
N ARG A 54 -3.59 -9.22 9.96
CA ARG A 54 -4.64 -8.23 9.70
C ARG A 54 -4.49 -7.59 8.33
N GLN A 55 -3.28 -7.17 7.98
CA GLN A 55 -2.98 -6.57 6.67
C GLN A 55 -3.31 -7.53 5.50
N LEU A 56 -2.98 -8.82 5.63
CA LEU A 56 -3.33 -9.83 4.62
C LEU A 56 -4.84 -10.03 4.48
N THR A 57 -5.57 -9.98 5.60
CA THR A 57 -7.04 -10.10 5.60
C THR A 57 -7.69 -8.90 4.92
N GLU A 58 -7.22 -7.68 5.22
CA GLU A 58 -7.69 -6.44 4.58
C GLU A 58 -7.36 -6.41 3.08
N MET A 59 -6.19 -6.89 2.68
CA MET A 59 -5.84 -7.07 1.26
C MET A 59 -6.76 -8.08 0.55
N ALA A 60 -7.10 -9.18 1.20
CA ALA A 60 -8.04 -10.15 0.64
C ALA A 60 -9.44 -9.54 0.44
N ASP A 61 -9.91 -8.72 1.38
CA ASP A 61 -11.18 -8.01 1.25
C ASP A 61 -11.14 -6.98 0.12
N LEU A 62 -10.06 -6.20 0.01
CA LEU A 62 -9.89 -5.24 -1.09
C LEU A 62 -9.88 -5.93 -2.46
N LYS A 63 -9.21 -7.08 -2.60
CA LYS A 63 -9.27 -7.89 -3.84
C LYS A 63 -10.69 -8.38 -4.14
N LYS A 64 -11.46 -8.74 -3.10
CA LYS A 64 -12.86 -9.16 -3.26
C LYS A 64 -13.76 -8.00 -3.69
N ARG A 65 -13.62 -6.82 -3.08
CA ARG A 65 -14.31 -5.59 -3.48
C ARG A 65 -13.97 -5.20 -4.92
N LEU A 66 -12.69 -5.32 -5.30
CA LEU A 66 -12.24 -5.10 -6.67
C LEU A 66 -12.92 -6.06 -7.66
N ALA A 67 -12.98 -7.36 -7.33
CA ALA A 67 -13.64 -8.35 -8.17
C ALA A 67 -15.14 -8.08 -8.37
N GLN A 68 -15.81 -7.51 -7.37
CA GLN A 68 -17.23 -7.15 -7.47
C GLN A 68 -17.49 -6.08 -8.55
N PHE A 69 -16.57 -5.13 -8.74
CA PHE A 69 -16.69 -4.12 -9.78
C PHE A 69 -16.69 -4.69 -11.20
N GLY A 70 -15.97 -5.80 -11.45
CA GLY A 70 -15.97 -6.48 -12.74
C GLY A 70 -17.23 -7.29 -13.05
N THR A 71 -18.02 -7.63 -12.01
CA THR A 71 -19.23 -8.47 -12.14
C THR A 71 -20.53 -7.67 -12.20
N GLN A 72 -20.49 -6.38 -11.85
CA GLN A 72 -21.68 -5.54 -11.79
C GLN A 72 -22.07 -5.07 -13.19
N LYS A 73 -23.19 -5.62 -13.71
CA LYS A 73 -23.70 -5.31 -15.06
C LYS A 73 -23.93 -3.80 -15.23
N GLY A 74 -23.17 -3.17 -16.14
CA GLY A 74 -23.25 -1.74 -16.42
C GLY A 74 -22.40 -0.84 -15.51
N TYR A 75 -21.63 -1.40 -14.57
CA TYR A 75 -20.66 -0.62 -13.80
C TYR A 75 -19.41 -0.36 -14.65
N SER A 76 -19.12 0.91 -14.87
CA SER A 76 -17.79 1.35 -15.29
C SER A 76 -17.20 2.12 -14.10
N PRO A 77 -15.96 1.83 -13.66
CA PRO A 77 -15.27 2.65 -12.67
C PRO A 77 -15.07 4.11 -13.15
N PHE A 78 -15.49 4.42 -14.38
CA PHE A 78 -15.36 5.70 -15.03
C PHE A 78 -16.69 6.34 -15.48
N SER A 79 -17.85 5.74 -15.18
CA SER A 79 -19.16 6.36 -15.45
C SER A 79 -19.60 7.23 -14.28
N GLY A 80 -19.44 8.56 -14.41
CA GLY A 80 -20.06 9.53 -13.50
C GLY A 80 -19.21 10.00 -12.31
N GLY A 81 -17.93 9.63 -12.24
CA GLY A 81 -17.03 10.08 -11.19
C GLY A 81 -16.35 11.42 -11.45
N ASP A 82 -15.64 11.92 -10.43
CA ASP A 82 -14.88 13.16 -10.47
C ASP A 82 -13.74 13.12 -11.49
N SER A 83 -13.45 14.28 -12.09
CA SER A 83 -12.36 14.41 -13.06
C SER A 83 -11.00 14.28 -12.35
N PHE A 84 -10.16 13.41 -12.88
CA PHE A 84 -8.82 13.13 -12.39
C PHE A 84 -7.80 13.23 -13.53
N SER A 85 -6.68 13.91 -13.26
CA SER A 85 -5.66 14.19 -14.28
C SER A 85 -4.29 13.69 -13.82
N ILE A 86 -3.65 12.86 -14.64
CA ILE A 86 -2.29 12.35 -14.38
C ILE A 86 -1.31 13.08 -15.30
N SER A 87 -0.39 13.84 -14.70
CA SER A 87 0.67 14.54 -15.44
C SER A 87 1.76 13.59 -15.91
N ILE A 88 2.05 13.58 -17.21
CA ILE A 88 3.10 12.78 -17.86
C ILE A 88 3.93 13.67 -18.78
N GLY A 89 5.22 13.40 -18.94
CA GLY A 89 6.06 14.13 -19.89
C GLY A 89 5.54 13.95 -21.33
N LYS A 90 5.44 15.03 -22.10
CA LYS A 90 4.83 15.01 -23.45
C LYS A 90 5.39 13.92 -24.37
N VAL A 91 6.71 13.72 -24.37
CA VAL A 91 7.37 12.70 -25.21
C VAL A 91 6.90 11.29 -24.87
N ALA A 92 6.77 10.98 -23.58
CA ALA A 92 6.27 9.68 -23.13
C ALA A 92 4.77 9.53 -23.46
N HIS A 93 3.98 10.58 -23.20
CA HIS A 93 2.56 10.59 -23.54
C HIS A 93 2.32 10.33 -25.05
N ASP A 94 3.05 11.02 -25.93
CA ASP A 94 2.92 10.83 -27.38
C ASP A 94 3.42 9.44 -27.85
N ARG A 95 4.33 8.82 -27.09
CA ARG A 95 4.74 7.43 -27.30
C ARG A 95 3.62 6.47 -26.94
N TYR A 96 3.04 6.60 -25.75
CA TYR A 96 1.93 5.76 -25.28
C TYR A 96 0.70 5.90 -26.17
N LYS A 97 0.36 7.14 -26.58
CA LYS A 97 -0.72 7.39 -27.54
C LYS A 97 -0.54 6.65 -28.86
N ARG A 98 0.69 6.54 -29.37
CA ARG A 98 0.99 5.75 -30.58
C ARG A 98 0.89 4.24 -30.35
N LYS A 99 1.12 3.76 -29.11
CA LYS A 99 0.94 2.35 -28.75
C LYS A 99 -0.55 2.01 -28.63
N TRP A 100 -1.33 2.85 -27.95
CA TRP A 100 -2.80 2.73 -27.88
C TRP A 100 -3.44 2.76 -29.26
N ALA A 101 -2.98 3.62 -30.17
CA ALA A 101 -3.50 3.64 -31.54
C ALA A 101 -3.21 2.37 -32.36
N LYS A 102 -2.29 1.50 -31.90
CA LYS A 102 -1.88 0.26 -32.55
C LYS A 102 -2.38 -1.00 -31.84
N SER A 103 -3.05 -0.84 -30.70
CA SER A 103 -3.60 -1.93 -29.89
C SER A 103 -5.07 -1.66 -29.61
N ASP A 104 -5.77 -2.65 -29.07
CA ASP A 104 -7.12 -2.44 -28.54
C ASP A 104 -7.11 -1.83 -27.12
N SER A 105 -5.95 -1.32 -26.66
CA SER A 105 -5.84 -0.66 -25.36
C SER A 105 -6.08 0.85 -25.47
N SER A 106 -6.56 1.43 -24.37
CA SER A 106 -6.77 2.87 -24.22
C SER A 106 -6.05 3.39 -22.99
N SER A 107 -5.91 4.72 -22.88
CA SER A 107 -5.39 5.34 -21.65
C SER A 107 -6.20 4.97 -20.42
N THR A 108 -7.51 4.78 -20.56
CA THR A 108 -8.40 4.38 -19.48
C THR A 108 -8.14 2.93 -19.07
N THR A 109 -8.06 2.02 -20.05
CA THR A 109 -7.77 0.60 -19.82
C THR A 109 -6.43 0.41 -19.10
N ASP A 110 -5.37 1.08 -19.56
CA ASP A 110 -4.07 0.94 -18.92
C ASP A 110 -4.01 1.54 -17.50
N VAL A 111 -4.80 2.57 -17.20
CA VAL A 111 -4.90 3.10 -15.84
C VAL A 111 -5.65 2.13 -14.93
N ILE A 112 -6.70 1.48 -15.44
CA ILE A 112 -7.39 0.40 -14.72
C ILE A 112 -6.43 -0.73 -14.44
N ASP A 113 -5.70 -1.19 -15.45
CA ASP A 113 -4.74 -2.28 -15.31
C ASP A 113 -3.67 -1.93 -14.27
N ALA A 114 -3.12 -0.70 -14.31
CA ALA A 114 -2.12 -0.24 -13.37
C ALA A 114 -2.62 -0.24 -11.92
N MET A 115 -3.81 0.31 -11.69
CA MET A 115 -4.41 0.36 -10.34
C MET A 115 -4.80 -1.02 -9.85
N THR A 116 -5.37 -1.85 -10.73
CA THR A 116 -5.74 -3.23 -10.45
C THR A 116 -4.51 -4.03 -10.05
N ALA A 117 -3.46 -4.01 -10.88
CA ALA A 117 -2.21 -4.72 -10.60
C ALA A 117 -1.55 -4.24 -9.29
N PHE A 118 -1.68 -2.95 -8.96
CA PHE A 118 -1.21 -2.44 -7.68
C PHE A 118 -2.03 -2.93 -6.49
N ILE A 119 -3.36 -2.91 -6.57
CA ILE A 119 -4.26 -3.38 -5.51
C ILE A 119 -4.13 -4.90 -5.32
N THR A 120 -3.94 -5.66 -6.40
CA THR A 120 -3.75 -7.11 -6.33
C THR A 120 -2.36 -7.51 -5.82
N GLY A 121 -1.41 -6.57 -5.80
CA GLY A 121 0.00 -6.83 -5.46
C GLY A 121 0.82 -7.44 -6.60
N GLU A 122 0.26 -7.52 -7.81
CA GLU A 122 0.95 -7.99 -9.01
C GLU A 122 1.96 -6.95 -9.53
N PHE A 123 1.78 -5.69 -9.16
CA PHE A 123 2.65 -4.59 -9.51
C PHE A 123 3.05 -3.78 -8.28
N SER A 124 4.36 -3.54 -8.16
CA SER A 124 4.93 -2.58 -7.22
C SER A 124 5.69 -1.54 -8.02
N PRO A 125 5.38 -0.24 -7.90
CA PRO A 125 6.25 0.76 -8.48
C PRO A 125 7.62 0.61 -7.81
N ALA A 126 8.66 0.33 -8.60
CA ALA A 126 10.02 0.53 -8.12
C ALA A 126 10.11 1.95 -7.55
N ASP A 127 10.92 2.14 -6.50
CA ASP A 127 11.17 3.47 -5.93
C ASP A 127 11.73 4.35 -7.04
N TYR A 128 10.82 5.04 -7.74
CA TYR A 128 11.13 5.62 -9.02
C TYR A 128 11.88 6.88 -8.66
N PRO A 129 13.20 6.96 -8.88
CA PRO A 129 13.92 8.19 -8.57
C PRO A 129 13.16 9.28 -9.30
N ARG A 130 12.71 10.31 -8.55
CA ARG A 130 11.99 11.46 -9.12
C ARG A 130 12.75 11.84 -10.38
N ARG A 131 12.20 11.56 -11.57
CA ARG A 131 12.91 11.85 -12.82
C ARG A 131 13.39 13.29 -12.70
N ALA A 132 14.68 13.52 -12.99
CA ALA A 132 15.27 14.85 -12.94
C ALA A 132 14.27 15.84 -13.54
N LYS A 133 13.94 16.89 -12.78
CA LYS A 133 12.85 17.83 -13.06
C LYS A 133 13.06 18.40 -14.46
N GLY A 134 12.50 17.73 -15.47
CA GLY A 134 12.71 18.08 -16.86
C GLY A 134 11.92 19.34 -17.13
N THR A 135 12.58 20.35 -17.67
CA THR A 135 11.99 21.60 -18.19
C THR A 135 11.06 21.38 -19.40
N GLY A 136 10.68 20.13 -19.70
CA GLY A 136 9.85 19.76 -20.83
C GLY A 136 8.36 19.88 -20.54
N ALA A 137 7.57 20.15 -21.59
CA ALA A 137 6.13 20.26 -21.49
C ALA A 137 5.49 18.99 -20.89
N ALA A 138 4.63 19.19 -19.89
CA ALA A 138 3.76 18.13 -19.37
C ALA A 138 2.49 18.01 -20.22
N THR A 139 1.92 16.82 -20.27
CA THR A 139 0.60 16.52 -20.84
C THR A 139 -0.17 15.66 -19.84
N TYR A 140 -1.50 15.66 -19.92
CA TYR A 140 -2.35 15.02 -18.93
C TYR A 140 -3.14 13.87 -19.54
N ILE A 141 -3.14 12.73 -18.84
CA ILE A 141 -4.19 11.71 -19.03
C ILE A 141 -5.37 12.15 -18.16
N ASN A 142 -6.50 12.47 -18.80
CA ASN A 142 -7.72 12.89 -18.11
C ASN A 142 -8.70 11.73 -18.08
N LEU A 143 -9.19 11.42 -16.89
CA LEU A 143 -10.12 10.33 -16.62
C LEU A 143 -11.23 10.85 -15.71
N ARG A 144 -12.37 10.18 -15.71
CA ARG A 144 -13.40 10.38 -14.70
C ARG A 144 -13.47 9.12 -13.90
N MET A 145 -13.20 9.14 -12.61
CA MET A 145 -13.09 7.92 -11.80
C MET A 145 -14.03 8.01 -10.62
N THR A 146 -14.76 6.93 -10.33
CA THR A 146 -15.64 6.85 -9.16
C THR A 146 -14.82 7.00 -7.88
N ASP A 147 -15.41 7.65 -6.87
CA ASP A 147 -14.71 7.87 -5.59
C ASP A 147 -14.48 6.56 -4.84
N GLU A 148 -15.36 5.57 -5.03
CA GLU A 148 -15.17 4.22 -4.49
C GLU A 148 -13.89 3.56 -5.01
N PHE A 149 -13.60 3.70 -6.31
CA PHE A 149 -12.40 3.10 -6.91
C PHE A 149 -11.12 3.85 -6.50
N LYS A 150 -11.20 5.17 -6.31
CA LYS A 150 -10.11 5.95 -5.70
C LYS A 150 -9.86 5.50 -4.26
N GLN A 151 -10.92 5.33 -3.47
CA GLN A 151 -10.80 4.91 -2.08
C GLN A 151 -10.17 3.52 -1.96
N LEU A 152 -10.53 2.58 -2.84
CA LEU A 152 -9.86 1.26 -2.89
C LEU A 152 -8.34 1.41 -3.09
N PHE A 153 -7.94 2.29 -4.00
CA PHE A 153 -6.52 2.54 -4.23
C PHE A 153 -5.85 3.17 -3.01
N ASP A 154 -6.48 4.17 -2.39
CA ASP A 154 -5.92 4.86 -1.23
C ASP A 154 -5.78 3.92 -0.03
N ASP A 155 -6.75 3.02 0.17
CA ASP A 155 -6.69 1.97 1.20
C ASP A 155 -5.54 0.99 0.91
N ALA A 156 -5.39 0.55 -0.35
CA ALA A 156 -4.28 -0.30 -0.76
C ALA A 156 -2.91 0.41 -0.61
N ALA A 157 -2.83 1.70 -0.95
CA ALA A 157 -1.60 2.47 -0.85
C ALA A 157 -1.13 2.64 0.60
N LYS A 158 -2.07 2.84 1.54
CA LYS A 158 -1.78 2.87 2.98
C LYS A 158 -1.32 1.51 3.49
N LEU A 159 -2.00 0.44 3.10
CA LEU A 159 -1.62 -0.91 3.52
C LEU A 159 -0.26 -1.32 2.99
N ARG A 160 0.12 -0.84 1.80
CA ARG A 160 1.40 -1.13 1.18
C ARG A 160 2.50 -0.12 1.52
N GLU A 161 2.23 0.89 2.36
CA GLU A 161 3.23 1.86 2.80
C GLU A 161 4.40 1.16 3.52
N ALA A 162 4.11 0.18 4.38
CA ALA A 162 5.13 -0.58 5.08
C ALA A 162 6.03 -1.41 4.15
N GLU A 163 5.48 -1.87 3.02
CA GLU A 163 6.22 -2.63 1.99
C GLU A 163 7.11 -1.71 1.16
N LEU A 164 6.58 -0.55 0.76
CA LEU A 164 7.24 0.37 -0.17
C LEU A 164 8.16 1.38 0.53
N GLY A 165 7.96 1.62 1.82
CA GLY A 165 8.66 2.67 2.59
C GLY A 165 8.14 4.08 2.32
N TYR A 166 7.05 4.24 1.55
CA TYR A 166 6.39 5.51 1.27
C TYR A 166 4.92 5.29 0.85
N VAL A 167 4.07 6.30 1.06
CA VAL A 167 2.70 6.31 0.53
C VAL A 167 2.75 6.68 -0.96
N THR A 168 2.36 5.73 -1.81
CA THR A 168 2.28 5.96 -3.26
C THR A 168 1.01 6.71 -3.65
N THR A 169 1.03 7.33 -4.82
CA THR A 169 -0.15 8.02 -5.40
C THR A 169 -0.56 7.33 -6.69
N ILE A 170 -1.84 7.46 -7.10
CA ILE A 170 -2.34 6.91 -8.36
C ILE A 170 -1.43 7.33 -9.53
N GLY A 171 -1.06 8.61 -9.58
CA GLY A 171 -0.20 9.13 -10.63
C GLY A 171 1.20 8.51 -10.65
N HIS A 172 1.75 8.13 -9.50
CA HIS A 172 3.05 7.45 -9.43
C HIS A 172 2.94 6.01 -9.93
N VAL A 173 1.95 5.25 -9.45
CA VAL A 173 1.69 3.86 -9.88
C VAL A 173 1.46 3.80 -11.39
N VAL A 174 0.57 4.64 -11.92
CA VAL A 174 0.26 4.66 -13.35
C VAL A 174 1.49 5.01 -14.20
N LYS A 175 2.29 6.00 -13.78
CA LYS A 175 3.50 6.36 -14.51
C LYS A 175 4.53 5.24 -14.54
N ALA A 176 4.74 4.59 -13.40
CA ALA A 176 5.67 3.47 -13.29
C ALA A 176 5.20 2.28 -14.15
N TYR A 177 3.91 1.94 -14.07
CA TYR A 177 3.31 0.86 -14.84
C TYR A 177 3.40 1.10 -16.35
N LEU A 178 3.06 2.30 -16.83
CA LEU A 178 3.16 2.65 -18.24
C LEU A 178 4.60 2.63 -18.75
N ALA A 179 5.56 3.09 -17.95
CA ALA A 179 6.97 3.02 -18.30
C ALA A 179 7.44 1.56 -18.37
N GLU A 180 7.02 0.71 -17.44
CA GLU A 180 7.32 -0.72 -17.48
C GLU A 180 6.70 -1.40 -18.72
N LYS A 181 5.43 -1.09 -19.03
CA LYS A 181 4.69 -1.68 -20.15
C LYS A 181 5.21 -1.25 -21.52
N TYR A 182 5.71 -0.01 -21.66
CA TYR A 182 6.01 0.57 -22.98
C TYR A 182 7.42 1.11 -23.18
N ASP A 183 8.16 1.43 -22.11
CA ASP A 183 9.53 1.95 -22.20
C ASP A 183 10.59 0.85 -21.98
N LYS A 184 10.24 -0.34 -21.47
CA LYS A 184 11.17 -1.49 -21.46
C LYS A 184 11.48 -1.92 -22.90
N PRO A 185 12.76 -2.13 -23.27
CA PRO A 185 13.09 -2.74 -24.55
C PRO A 185 12.47 -4.13 -24.61
N ALA A 186 11.90 -4.51 -25.76
CA ALA A 186 11.48 -5.88 -25.98
C ALA A 186 12.71 -6.78 -25.85
N GLU A 187 12.68 -7.72 -24.91
CA GLU A 187 13.62 -8.85 -24.87
C GLU A 187 13.39 -9.78 -26.06
#